data_AF-A0A0B6YWT2-F1
#
_entry.id   AF-A0A0B6YWT2-F1
#
_cell.length_a   1.000
_cell.length_b   1.000
_cell.length_c   1.000
_cell.angle_alpha   90.00
_cell.angle_beta   90.00
_cell.angle_gamma   90.00
#
_symmetry.space_group_name_H-M   'P 1'
#
loop_
_entity.id
_entity.type
_entity.pdbx_description
1 polymer ?
#
loop_
_entity_poly.entity_id
_entity_poly.type
_entity_poly.pdbx_seq_one_letter_code
_entity_poly.pdbx_strand_id
1 'polypeptide(L)' 'MSPEVFSDFARQQGFHTSLLERLHELYPKECVYKVMLCENYRAHSAIVDFTSELFYDNKLISSGNILAHDQFYPLTFY' A
#
# COMPACT_ATOMS: atom_id res chain seq x y z
N MET A 1 -7.62 3.17 4.82
CA MET A 1 -8.68 3.54 5.78
C MET A 1 -8.05 3.67 7.15
N SER A 2 -8.38 4.73 7.86
CA SER A 2 -7.98 4.93 9.26
C SER A 2 -9.02 4.27 10.19
N PRO A 3 -8.67 3.93 11.45
CA PRO A 3 -9.58 3.28 12.38
C PRO A 3 -10.86 4.08 12.66
N GLU A 4 -11.98 3.38 12.76
CA GLU A 4 -13.27 3.97 13.12
C GLU A 4 -13.26 4.41 14.59
N VAL A 5 -13.63 5.67 14.84
CA VAL A 5 -13.76 6.24 16.17
C VAL A 5 -15.11 6.93 16.26
N PHE A 6 -16.01 6.43 17.10
CA PHE A 6 -17.40 6.90 17.20
C PHE A 6 -17.56 8.14 18.10
N SER A 7 -16.69 8.30 19.10
CA SER A 7 -16.71 9.48 19.96
C SER A 7 -16.07 10.67 19.23
N ASP A 8 -16.84 11.73 19.01
CA ASP A 8 -16.32 12.96 18.41
C ASP A 8 -15.21 13.59 19.26
N PHE A 9 -15.35 13.52 20.60
CA PHE A 9 -14.28 13.94 21.52
C PHE A 9 -12.99 13.16 21.27
N ALA A 10 -13.04 11.82 21.21
CA ALA A 10 -11.86 11.02 20.94
C ALA A 10 -11.28 11.27 19.54
N ARG A 11 -12.13 11.52 18.53
CA ARG A 11 -11.69 11.86 17.17
C ARG A 11 -10.92 13.19 17.16
N GLN A 12 -11.43 14.20 17.87
CA GLN A 12 -10.76 15.50 18.05
C GLN A 12 -9.42 15.38 18.78
N GLN A 13 -9.27 14.41 19.68
CA GLN A 13 -8.00 14.08 20.32
C GLN A 13 -7.05 13.25 19.44
N GLY A 14 -7.39 13.00 18.16
CA GLY A 14 -6.52 12.29 17.21
C GLY A 14 -6.54 10.77 17.32
N PHE A 15 -7.50 10.16 18.01
CA PHE A 15 -7.52 8.70 18.23
C PHE A 15 -7.79 7.91 16.94
N HIS A 16 -8.25 8.58 15.90
CA HIS A 16 -8.44 8.01 14.56
C HIS A 16 -7.12 7.90 13.78
N THR A 17 -6.04 8.54 14.24
CA THR A 17 -4.73 8.41 13.63
C THR A 17 -4.02 7.15 14.14
N SER A 18 -3.78 6.22 13.23
CA SER A 18 -3.08 4.98 13.53
C SER A 18 -1.63 5.22 13.97
N LEU A 19 -1.04 4.23 14.65
CA LEU A 19 0.39 4.26 14.93
C LEU A 19 1.23 4.33 13.65
N LEU A 20 0.82 3.61 12.60
CA LEU A 20 1.52 3.61 11.32
C LEU A 20 1.57 5.00 10.70
N GLU A 21 0.44 5.71 10.63
CA GLU A 21 0.37 7.08 10.10
C GLU A 21 1.28 8.02 10.91
N ARG A 22 1.22 7.97 12.26
CA ARG A 22 2.10 8.79 13.12
C ARG A 22 3.57 8.53 12.87
N LEU A 23 3.97 7.26 12.75
CA LEU A 23 5.36 6.90 12.45
C LEU A 23 5.75 7.31 11.02
N HIS A 24 4.84 7.15 10.06
CA HIS A 24 5.07 7.52 8.66
C HIS A 24 5.38 9.01 8.51
N GLU A 25 4.68 9.88 9.24
CA GLU A 25 4.93 11.33 9.27
C GLU A 25 6.21 11.70 10.05
N LEU A 26 6.53 10.95 11.11
CA LEU A 26 7.71 11.22 11.95
C LEU A 26 9.03 10.84 11.26
N TYR A 27 9.05 9.73 10.49
CA TYR A 27 10.26 9.26 9.83
C TYR A 27 10.53 10.00 8.51
N PRO A 28 11.80 10.31 8.20
CA PRO A 28 12.18 10.96 6.94
C PRO A 28 11.84 10.07 5.73
N LYS A 29 11.73 10.69 4.55
CA LYS A 29 11.33 9.98 3.32
C LYS A 29 12.32 8.88 2.93
N GLU A 30 13.61 9.09 3.21
CA GLU A 30 14.72 8.20 2.91
C GLU A 30 14.95 7.13 4.00
N CYS A 31 14.01 6.96 4.93
CA CYS A 31 14.10 5.99 6.01
C CYS A 31 13.99 4.55 5.49
N VAL A 32 14.99 3.72 5.79
CA VAL A 32 15.04 2.30 5.37
C VAL A 32 13.89 1.45 5.92
N TYR A 33 13.26 1.89 7.01
CA TYR A 33 12.12 1.20 7.63
C TYR A 33 10.77 1.61 7.03
N LYS A 34 10.77 2.58 6.10
CA LYS A 34 9.58 3.12 5.42
C LYS A 34 9.47 2.52 4.02
N VAL A 35 9.26 1.21 3.95
CA VAL A 35 9.20 0.45 2.69
C VAL A 35 7.81 0.59 2.04
N MET A 36 7.78 0.96 0.78
CA MET A 36 6.57 0.97 -0.05
C MET A 36 6.65 -0.15 -1.08
N LEU A 37 5.62 -0.99 -1.13
CA LEU A 37 5.49 -2.01 -2.17
C LEU A 37 4.88 -1.37 -3.42
N CYS A 38 5.62 -1.37 -4.52
CA CYS A 38 5.25 -0.65 -5.74
C CYS A 38 4.58 -1.53 -6.80
N GLU A 39 4.61 -2.85 -6.67
CA GLU A 39 4.08 -3.75 -7.70
C GLU A 39 2.70 -4.28 -7.33
N ASN A 40 1.71 -4.00 -8.18
CA ASN A 40 0.34 -4.45 -8.03
C ASN A 40 0.07 -5.60 -9.00
N TYR A 41 -0.13 -6.79 -8.44
CA TYR A 41 -0.38 -8.01 -9.21
C TYR A 41 -1.87 -8.33 -9.40
N ARG A 42 -2.77 -7.45 -8.95
CA ARG A 42 -4.22 -7.71 -8.90
C ARG A 42 -4.99 -7.03 -10.03
N ALA A 43 -4.75 -5.74 -10.24
CA ALA A 43 -5.59 -4.91 -11.09
C ALA A 43 -4.95 -4.62 -12.46
N HIS A 44 -5.80 -4.37 -13.45
CA HIS A 44 -5.39 -3.93 -14.79
C HIS A 44 -4.67 -2.58 -14.74
N SER A 45 -3.71 -2.35 -15.64
CA SER A 45 -2.86 -1.14 -15.70
C SER A 45 -3.65 0.15 -15.57
N ALA A 46 -4.67 0.37 -16.40
CA ALA A 46 -5.48 1.59 -16.35
C ALA A 46 -6.07 1.93 -14.96
N ILE A 47 -6.44 0.92 -14.15
CA ILE A 47 -6.93 1.15 -12.78
C ILE A 47 -5.77 1.51 -11.86
N VAL A 48 -4.66 0.77 -11.96
CA VAL A 48 -3.46 1.00 -11.16
C VAL A 48 -2.91 2.39 -11.43
N ASP A 49 -2.74 2.77 -12.70
CA ASP A 49 -2.20 4.06 -13.14
C ASP A 49 -3.03 5.22 -12.55
N PHE A 50 -4.36 5.16 -12.65
CA PHE A 50 -5.25 6.16 -12.07
C PHE A 50 -5.06 6.29 -10.55
N THR A 51 -5.04 5.18 -9.82
CA THR A 51 -4.83 5.21 -8.36
C THR A 51 -3.41 5.62 -7.98
N SER A 52 -2.43 5.31 -8.82
CA SER A 52 -1.02 5.62 -8.64
C SER A 52 -0.77 7.14 -8.69
N GLU A 53 -1.40 7.80 -9.66
CA GLU A 53 -1.38 9.25 -9.82
C GLU A 53 -2.01 9.96 -8.62
N LEU A 54 -3.18 9.49 -8.16
CA LEU A 54 -3.94 10.15 -7.11
C LEU A 54 -3.36 9.99 -5.70
N PHE A 55 -2.78 8.82 -5.38
CA PHE A 55 -2.49 8.46 -3.98
C PHE A 55 -1.04 8.02 -3.72
N TYR A 56 -0.25 7.76 -4.76
CA TYR A 56 1.02 7.06 -4.63
C TYR A 56 2.19 7.74 -5.35
N ASP A 57 2.09 9.03 -5.68
CA ASP A 57 3.12 9.79 -6.40
C ASP A 57 3.61 9.10 -7.69
N ASN A 58 2.72 8.42 -8.43
CA ASN A 58 3.06 7.63 -9.62
C ASN A 58 4.04 6.45 -9.36
N LYS A 59 4.18 5.98 -8.11
CA LYS A 59 5.10 4.89 -7.76
C LYS A 59 4.52 3.49 -7.95
N LEU A 60 3.20 3.35 -8.00
CA LEU A 60 2.53 2.06 -8.11
C LEU A 60 2.47 1.61 -9.58
N ILE A 61 2.82 0.35 -9.85
CA ILE A 61 2.97 -0.25 -11.18
C ILE A 61 2.11 -1.51 -11.27
N SER A 62 1.46 -1.75 -12.41
CA SER A 62 0.73 -2.99 -12.66
C SER A 62 1.67 -4.08 -13.17
N SER A 63 1.71 -5.19 -12.43
CA SER A 63 2.60 -6.34 -12.69
C SER A 63 1.84 -7.65 -12.84
N GLY A 64 0.52 -7.61 -13.06
CA GLY A 64 -0.35 -8.80 -13.09
C GLY A 64 -0.07 -9.79 -14.24
N ASN A 65 0.57 -9.33 -15.33
CA ASN A 65 0.91 -10.17 -16.47
C ASN A 65 2.27 -10.87 -16.27
N ILE A 66 2.35 -11.75 -15.28
CA ILE A 66 3.55 -12.53 -15.01
C ILE A 66 3.58 -13.76 -15.94
N LEU A 67 4.74 -14.06 -16.50
CA LEU A 67 4.95 -15.33 -17.22
C LEU A 67 4.91 -16.50 -16.24
N ALA A 68 4.40 -17.65 -16.69
CA ALA A 68 4.46 -18.88 -15.91
C ALA A 68 5.93 -19.27 -15.67
N HIS A 69 6.21 -19.81 -14.49
CA HIS A 69 7.54 -20.33 -14.19
C HIS A 69 7.81 -21.60 -15.01
N ASP A 70 8.97 -21.70 -15.66
CA ASP A 70 9.28 -22.74 -16.65
C ASP A 70 9.10 -24.17 -16.11
N GLN A 71 9.37 -24.39 -14.83
CA GLN A 71 9.34 -25.71 -14.19
C GLN A 71 8.20 -25.93 -13.20
N PHE A 72 7.63 -24.87 -12.62
CA PHE A 72 6.76 -24.98 -11.45
C PHE A 72 5.41 -24.35 -11.73
N TYR A 73 4.35 -25.11 -11.51
CA TYR A 73 3.00 -24.58 -11.61
C TYR A 73 2.64 -23.76 -10.36
N PRO A 74 1.78 -22.72 -10.45
CA PRO A 74 1.30 -22.00 -9.28
C PRO A 74 0.78 -22.96 -8.19
N LEU A 75 1.06 -22.64 -6.92
CA LEU A 75 0.70 -23.46 -5.75
C LEU A 75 1.44 -24.80 -5.61
N THR A 76 2.66 -24.91 -6.14
CA THR A 76 3.58 -26.02 -5.81
C THR A 76 4.23 -25.78 -4.44
N PHE A 77 4.04 -26.70 -3.48
CA PHE A 77 4.64 -26.66 -2.15
C PHE A 77 5.46 -27.94 -1.90
N TYR A 78 6.54 -27.85 -1.11
CA TYR A 78 7.45 -28.96 -0.75
C TYR A 78 7.46 -29.22 0.75
#